data_AF-A0A7S2BGS5-F1
#
_entry.id   AF-A0A7S2BGS5-F1
#
_cell.length_a   1.000
_cell.length_b   1.000
_cell.length_c   1.000
_cell.angle_alpha   90.00
_cell.angle_beta   90.00
_cell.angle_gamma   90.00
#
_symmetry.space_group_name_H-M   'P 1'
#
loop_
_entity.id
_entity.type
_entity.pdbx_description
1 polymer ?
#
loop_
_entity_poly.entity_id
_entity_poly.type
_entity_poly.pdbx_seq_one_letter_code
_entity_poly.pdbx_strand_id
1 'polypeptide(L)'
;WLQRARLYREAPERVIRCFTEAVMTVDPQRAEGRLWTLWAAFAKFYEAHDDLENARVILEKATQVGFRAVDDLASIWCEWVEMELRHREYERALAVARRAAGQRKAAALQDRDAVQARLFRSTRLWALAIDLEESLGTTASTRA
;
A
#
# COMPACT_ATOMS: atom_id res chain seq x y z
N TRP A 1 5.25 -12.94 -13.84
CA TRP A 1 3.88 -12.57 -13.42
C TRP A 1 3.39 -11.29 -14.05
N LEU A 2 4.03 -10.12 -13.86
CA LEU A 2 3.58 -8.85 -14.48
C LEU A 2 3.45 -8.89 -16.01
N GLN A 3 4.40 -9.52 -16.72
CA GLN A 3 4.31 -9.72 -18.17
C GLN A 3 3.15 -10.66 -18.57
N ARG A 4 2.82 -11.63 -17.72
CA ARG A 4 1.72 -12.57 -17.93
C ARG A 4 0.35 -11.92 -17.68
N ALA A 5 0.25 -11.04 -16.68
CA ALA A 5 -0.93 -10.19 -16.47
C ALA A 5 -1.16 -9.23 -17.66
N ARG A 6 -0.10 -8.66 -18.24
CA ARG A 6 -0.20 -7.84 -19.46
C ARG A 6 -0.75 -8.59 -20.66
N LEU A 7 -0.46 -9.89 -20.79
CA LEU A 7 -0.97 -10.75 -21.86
C LEU A 7 -2.47 -11.08 -21.70
N TYR A 8 -3.02 -10.98 -20.50
CA TYR A 8 -4.45 -11.25 -20.23
C TYR A 8 -5.31 -9.99 -20.19
N ARG A 9 -4.83 -8.86 -20.73
CA ARG A 9 -5.53 -7.56 -20.68
C ARG A 9 -6.98 -7.60 -21.20
N GLU A 10 -7.31 -8.58 -22.04
CA GLU A 10 -8.65 -8.77 -22.62
C GLU A 10 -9.61 -9.63 -21.76
N ALA A 11 -9.12 -10.29 -20.70
CA ALA A 11 -9.92 -11.17 -19.85
C ALA A 11 -9.69 -10.89 -18.36
N PRO A 12 -10.54 -10.07 -17.71
CA PRO A 12 -10.31 -9.61 -16.34
C PRO A 12 -10.25 -10.75 -15.32
N GLU A 13 -11.07 -11.80 -15.49
CA GLU A 13 -11.06 -12.98 -14.60
C GLU A 13 -9.72 -13.72 -14.60
N ARG A 14 -9.07 -13.82 -15.78
CA ARG A 14 -7.76 -14.48 -15.90
C ARG A 14 -6.66 -13.66 -15.28
N VAL A 15 -6.77 -12.33 -15.32
CA VAL A 15 -5.84 -11.41 -14.66
C VAL A 15 -5.94 -11.57 -13.14
N ILE A 16 -7.15 -11.58 -12.57
CA ILE A 16 -7.37 -11.78 -11.13
C ILE A 16 -6.76 -13.11 -10.70
N ARG A 17 -7.11 -14.21 -11.38
CA ARG A 17 -6.57 -15.54 -11.07
C ARG A 17 -5.04 -15.57 -11.13
N CYS A 18 -4.44 -14.95 -12.14
CA CYS A 18 -2.99 -14.85 -12.28
C CYS A 18 -2.34 -14.09 -11.12
N PHE A 19 -2.94 -12.99 -10.66
CA PHE A 19 -2.45 -12.25 -9.50
C PHE A 19 -2.64 -13.01 -8.19
N THR A 20 -3.79 -13.68 -8.00
CA THR A 20 -4.03 -14.52 -6.82
C THR A 20 -3.03 -15.67 -6.74
N GLU A 21 -2.82 -16.40 -7.84
CA GLU A 21 -1.81 -17.46 -7.92
C GLU A 21 -0.40 -16.90 -7.65
N ALA A 22 -0.07 -15.74 -8.21
CA ALA A 22 1.24 -15.10 -7.99
C ALA A 22 1.45 -14.71 -6.52
N VAL A 23 0.45 -14.13 -5.86
CA VAL A 23 0.53 -13.75 -4.43
C VAL A 23 0.66 -14.97 -3.52
N MET A 24 -0.03 -16.07 -3.84
CA MET A 24 0.06 -17.31 -3.06
C MET A 24 1.37 -18.07 -3.27
N THR A 25 1.96 -17.97 -4.46
CA THR A 25 3.17 -18.73 -4.82
C THR A 25 4.45 -18.02 -4.42
N VAL A 26 4.43 -16.68 -4.35
CA VAL A 26 5.66 -15.90 -4.10
C VAL A 26 5.93 -15.79 -2.60
N ASP A 27 6.99 -16.45 -2.16
CA ASP A 27 7.53 -16.31 -0.80
C ASP A 27 8.23 -14.92 -0.64
N PRO A 28 7.76 -14.05 0.28
CA PRO A 28 8.33 -12.74 0.52
C PRO A 28 9.80 -12.73 0.95
N GLN A 29 10.29 -13.84 1.53
CA GLN A 29 11.66 -13.97 2.02
C GLN A 29 12.65 -14.42 0.93
N ARG A 30 12.15 -15.12 -0.10
CA ARG A 30 12.95 -15.69 -1.20
C ARG A 30 12.81 -14.94 -2.53
N ALA A 31 11.93 -13.94 -2.59
CA ALA A 31 11.74 -13.15 -3.79
C ALA A 31 12.94 -12.22 -4.03
N GLU A 32 13.72 -12.48 -5.08
CA GLU A 32 14.82 -11.62 -5.54
C GLU A 32 14.34 -10.40 -6.37
N GLY A 33 13.02 -10.20 -6.49
CA GLY A 33 12.41 -9.11 -7.27
C GLY A 33 11.57 -8.15 -6.42
N ARG A 34 11.10 -7.06 -7.06
CA ARG A 34 10.22 -6.06 -6.44
C ARG A 34 8.82 -6.60 -6.20
N LEU A 35 8.62 -7.40 -5.14
CA LEU A 35 7.33 -7.99 -4.78
C LEU A 35 6.23 -6.93 -4.62
N TRP A 36 6.59 -5.74 -4.10
CA TRP A 36 5.66 -4.62 -3.97
C TRP A 36 5.02 -4.20 -5.30
N THR A 37 5.72 -4.32 -6.43
CA THR A 37 5.16 -3.97 -7.75
C THR A 37 4.05 -4.91 -8.18
N LEU A 38 4.06 -6.17 -7.73
CA LEU A 38 3.00 -7.13 -7.99
C LEU A 38 1.72 -6.70 -7.25
N TRP A 39 1.84 -6.36 -5.97
CA TRP A 39 0.74 -5.88 -5.15
C TRP A 39 0.18 -4.55 -5.65
N ALA A 40 1.06 -3.60 -5.99
CA ALA A 40 0.66 -2.31 -6.57
C ALA A 40 -0.06 -2.48 -7.91
N ALA A 41 0.42 -3.38 -8.79
CA ALA A 41 -0.25 -3.69 -10.04
C ALA A 41 -1.61 -4.36 -9.82
N PHE A 42 -1.75 -5.18 -8.77
CA PHE A 42 -3.01 -5.83 -8.45
C PHE A 42 -4.04 -4.82 -7.91
N ALA A 43 -3.62 -3.89 -7.06
CA ALA A 43 -4.46 -2.78 -6.60
C ALA A 43 -4.90 -1.87 -7.77
N LYS A 44 -3.98 -1.49 -8.66
CA LYS A 44 -4.27 -0.69 -9.87
C LYS A 44 -5.23 -1.39 -10.83
N PHE A 45 -5.22 -2.72 -10.86
CA PHE A 45 -6.18 -3.49 -11.66
C PHE A 45 -7.61 -3.33 -11.10
N TYR A 46 -7.79 -3.45 -9.78
CA TYR A 46 -9.09 -3.19 -9.15
C TYR A 46 -9.52 -1.72 -9.26
N GLU A 47 -8.58 -0.78 -9.12
CA GLU A 47 -8.80 0.66 -9.35
C GLU A 47 -9.35 0.92 -10.78
N ALA A 48 -8.79 0.25 -11.80
CA ALA A 48 -9.25 0.38 -13.18
C ALA A 48 -10.65 -0.22 -13.43
N HIS A 49 -11.12 -1.09 -12.55
CA HIS A 49 -12.46 -1.68 -12.58
C HIS A 49 -13.45 -0.95 -11.65
N ASP A 50 -13.07 0.21 -11.10
CA ASP A 50 -13.85 1.02 -10.17
C ASP A 50 -14.19 0.29 -8.84
N ASP A 51 -13.42 -0.75 -8.52
CA ASP A 51 -13.61 -1.59 -7.34
C ASP A 51 -12.60 -1.22 -6.25
N LEU A 52 -12.87 -0.08 -5.61
CA LEU A 52 -12.00 0.47 -4.56
C LEU A 52 -12.02 -0.36 -3.29
N GLU A 53 -13.13 -1.04 -3.00
CA GLU A 53 -13.23 -1.88 -1.80
C GLU A 53 -12.27 -3.07 -1.89
N ASN A 54 -12.24 -3.77 -3.02
CA ASN A 54 -11.30 -4.87 -3.20
C ASN A 54 -9.86 -4.37 -3.32
N ALA A 55 -9.61 -3.22 -3.97
CA ALA A 55 -8.28 -2.61 -4.00
C ALA A 55 -7.72 -2.38 -2.58
N ARG A 56 -8.55 -1.87 -1.66
CA ARG A 56 -8.19 -1.65 -0.25
C ARG A 56 -7.88 -2.96 0.48
N VAL A 57 -8.71 -3.99 0.29
CA VAL A 57 -8.46 -5.32 0.91
C VAL A 57 -7.14 -5.91 0.44
N ILE A 58 -6.80 -5.75 -0.84
CA ILE A 58 -5.53 -6.20 -1.39
C ILE A 58 -4.35 -5.43 -0.80
N LEU A 59 -4.46 -4.10 -0.71
CA LEU A 59 -3.41 -3.25 -0.12
C LEU A 59 -3.22 -3.56 1.37
N GLU A 60 -4.31 -3.77 2.12
CA GLU A 60 -4.22 -4.16 3.53
C GLU A 60 -3.52 -5.52 3.69
N LYS A 61 -3.88 -6.52 2.88
CA LYS A 61 -3.16 -7.80 2.84
C LYS A 61 -1.68 -7.60 2.52
N ALA A 62 -1.37 -6.75 1.55
CA ALA A 62 0.00 -6.42 1.19
C ALA A 62 0.77 -5.84 2.39
N THR A 63 0.18 -4.95 3.19
CA THR A 63 0.86 -4.38 4.37
C THR A 63 1.20 -5.41 5.44
N GLN A 64 0.46 -6.53 5.52
CA GLN A 64 0.70 -7.61 6.48
C GLN A 64 1.84 -8.55 6.04
N VAL A 65 2.23 -8.50 4.78
CA VAL A 65 3.32 -9.32 4.24
C VAL A 65 4.65 -8.89 4.84
N GLY A 66 5.41 -9.85 5.37
CA GLY A 66 6.76 -9.63 5.90
C GLY A 66 7.79 -9.47 4.78
N PHE A 67 7.78 -8.33 4.08
CA PHE A 67 8.81 -7.99 3.10
C PHE A 67 10.20 -8.00 3.71
N ARG A 68 11.22 -8.27 2.89
CA ARG A 68 12.63 -8.21 3.29
C ARG A 68 13.15 -6.78 3.42
N ALA A 69 12.66 -5.86 2.57
CA ALA A 69 13.09 -4.46 2.54
C ALA A 69 12.00 -3.52 3.04
N VAL A 70 12.41 -2.52 3.84
CA VAL A 70 11.52 -1.48 4.39
C VAL A 70 10.98 -0.58 3.28
N ASP A 71 11.80 -0.33 2.27
CA ASP A 71 11.43 0.51 1.13
C ASP A 71 10.29 -0.10 0.31
N ASP A 72 10.22 -1.43 0.23
CA ASP A 72 9.13 -2.14 -0.47
C ASP A 72 7.80 -1.96 0.27
N LEU A 73 7.82 -2.07 1.61
CA LEU A 73 6.65 -1.82 2.44
C LEU A 73 6.23 -0.34 2.39
N ALA A 74 7.18 0.59 2.44
CA ALA A 74 6.91 2.03 2.31
C ALA A 74 6.26 2.36 0.97
N SER A 75 6.70 1.72 -0.11
CA SER A 75 6.13 1.92 -1.44
C SER A 75 4.65 1.48 -1.50
N ILE A 76 4.27 0.41 -0.81
CA ILE A 76 2.87 -0.05 -0.75
C ILE A 76 1.99 0.95 0.01
N TRP A 77 2.46 1.46 1.14
CA TRP A 77 1.73 2.49 1.88
C TRP A 77 1.59 3.78 1.08
N CYS A 78 2.63 4.22 0.38
CA CYS A 78 2.54 5.37 -0.51
C CYS A 78 1.52 5.14 -1.62
N GLU A 79 1.55 3.98 -2.29
CA GLU A 79 0.57 3.66 -3.34
C GLU A 79 -0.87 3.62 -2.80
N TRP A 80 -1.09 3.18 -1.55
CA TRP A 80 -2.40 3.24 -0.92
C TRP A 80 -2.85 4.68 -0.68
N VAL A 81 -2.00 5.52 -0.10
CA VAL A 81 -2.30 6.93 0.12
C VAL A 81 -2.57 7.65 -1.20
N GLU A 82 -1.74 7.41 -2.23
CA GLU A 82 -1.92 7.98 -3.56
C GLU A 82 -3.24 7.53 -4.23
N MET A 83 -3.65 6.27 -4.05
CA MET A 83 -4.95 5.79 -4.53
C MET A 83 -6.09 6.56 -3.87
N GLU A 84 -6.10 6.69 -2.55
CA GLU A 84 -7.16 7.44 -1.84
C GLU A 84 -7.17 8.93 -2.25
N LEU A 85 -6.00 9.53 -2.46
CA LEU A 85 -5.86 10.90 -2.97
C LEU A 85 -6.43 11.06 -4.40
N ARG A 86 -6.19 10.11 -5.31
CA ARG A 86 -6.75 10.13 -6.68
C ARG A 86 -8.27 10.11 -6.68
N HIS A 87 -8.86 9.37 -5.73
CA HIS A 87 -10.31 9.26 -5.57
C HIS A 87 -10.93 10.36 -4.68
N ARG A 88 -10.15 11.38 -4.26
CA ARG A 88 -10.58 12.50 -3.40
C ARG A 88 -11.06 12.09 -2.00
N GLU A 89 -10.64 10.92 -1.53
CA GLU A 89 -10.95 10.40 -0.19
C GLU A 89 -9.88 10.85 0.82
N TYR A 90 -9.80 12.16 1.05
CA TYR A 90 -8.70 12.77 1.83
C TYR A 90 -8.68 12.33 3.30
N GLU A 91 -9.85 12.18 3.93
CA GLU A 91 -9.97 11.69 5.32
C GLU A 91 -9.41 10.27 5.48
N ARG A 92 -9.66 9.41 4.48
CA ARG A 92 -9.15 8.04 4.46
C ARG A 92 -7.67 8.00 4.15
N ALA A 93 -7.21 8.82 3.20
CA ALA A 93 -5.78 8.98 2.90
C ALA A 93 -5.01 9.36 4.17
N LEU A 94 -5.55 10.29 4.98
CA LEU A 94 -4.98 10.68 6.26
C LEU A 94 -5.00 9.55 7.29
N ALA A 95 -6.11 8.81 7.41
CA ALA A 95 -6.19 7.67 8.31
C ALA A 95 -5.15 6.59 7.96
N VAL A 96 -4.93 6.32 6.67
CA VAL A 96 -3.92 5.38 6.16
C VAL A 96 -2.50 5.90 6.44
N ALA A 97 -2.23 7.17 6.16
CA ALA A 97 -0.94 7.80 6.44
C ALA A 97 -0.62 7.79 7.95
N ARG A 98 -1.61 8.10 8.80
CA ARG A 98 -1.49 8.01 10.26
C ARG A 98 -1.29 6.58 10.75
N ARG A 99 -1.94 5.59 10.11
CA ARG A 99 -1.71 4.17 10.44
C ARG A 99 -0.28 3.75 10.12
N ALA A 100 0.25 4.17 8.96
CA ALA A 100 1.63 3.93 8.57
C ALA A 100 2.65 4.63 9.49
N ALA A 101 2.42 5.89 9.86
CA ALA A 101 3.26 6.65 10.78
C ALA A 101 3.14 6.14 12.25
N GLY A 102 1.94 5.74 12.65
CA GLY A 102 1.57 5.26 13.97
C GLY A 102 2.05 3.83 14.29
N GLN A 103 2.47 3.05 13.27
CA GLN A 103 3.13 1.76 13.47
C GLN A 103 4.38 1.87 14.38
N ARG A 104 4.94 3.07 14.60
CA ARG A 104 5.96 3.37 15.62
C ARG A 104 5.57 2.92 17.04
N LYS A 105 4.31 3.07 17.47
CA LYS A 105 3.87 2.66 18.82
C LYS A 105 3.66 1.15 18.93
N ALA A 106 3.10 0.52 17.90
CA ALA A 106 2.86 -0.93 17.90
C ALA A 106 4.15 -1.75 17.79
N ALA A 107 5.11 -1.28 16.99
CA ALA A 107 6.42 -1.90 16.82
C ALA A 107 7.32 -1.80 18.07
N ALA A 108 7.14 -0.78 18.90
CA ALA A 108 7.87 -0.65 20.17
C ALA A 108 7.37 -1.64 21.25
N LEU A 109 6.14 -2.15 21.11
CA LEU A 109 5.54 -3.10 22.06
C LEU A 109 5.71 -4.57 21.66
N GLN A 110 5.96 -4.86 20.39
CA GLN A 110 6.15 -6.23 19.91
C GLN A 110 7.56 -6.36 19.38
N ASP A 111 8.34 -7.22 20.03
CA ASP A 111 9.65 -7.73 19.62
C ASP A 111 9.53 -8.53 18.32
N ARG A 112 9.14 -7.85 17.25
CA ARG A 112 9.09 -8.36 15.89
C ARG A 112 10.16 -7.61 15.13
N ASP A 113 11.22 -8.32 14.77
CA ASP A 113 12.18 -8.03 13.69
C ASP A 113 11.53 -7.78 12.31
N ALA A 114 10.22 -7.57 12.26
CA ALA A 114 9.47 -7.29 11.06
C ALA A 114 9.84 -5.92 10.54
N VAL A 115 10.16 -5.85 9.26
CA VAL A 115 10.39 -4.65 8.44
C VAL A 115 9.35 -3.52 8.66
N GLN A 116 8.14 -3.87 9.10
CA GLN A 116 7.11 -2.94 9.58
C GLN A 116 7.58 -2.05 10.75
N ALA A 117 8.40 -2.59 11.65
CA ALA A 117 9.00 -1.86 12.77
C ALA A 117 10.02 -0.81 12.33
N ARG A 118 10.50 -0.84 11.08
CA ARG A 118 11.48 0.11 10.53
C ARG A 118 10.85 1.11 9.56
N LEU A 119 9.56 0.98 9.25
CA LEU A 119 8.83 1.84 8.32
C LEU A 119 8.95 3.32 8.71
N PHE A 120 9.04 3.60 10.03
CA PHE A 120 9.27 4.95 10.56
C PHE A 120 10.57 5.62 10.10
N ARG A 121 11.53 4.88 9.51
CA ARG A 121 12.75 5.48 8.96
C ARG A 121 12.56 6.03 7.55
N SER A 122 11.45 5.73 6.88
CA SER A 122 11.18 6.26 5.55
C SER A 122 10.75 7.72 5.65
N THR A 123 11.68 8.64 5.38
CA THR A 123 11.42 10.08 5.35
C THR A 123 10.36 10.47 4.32
N ARG A 124 10.25 9.72 3.22
CA ARG A 124 9.25 9.94 2.17
C ARG A 124 7.82 9.76 2.69
N LEU A 125 7.58 8.73 3.50
CA LEU A 125 6.25 8.45 4.04
C LEU A 125 5.86 9.48 5.12
N TRP A 126 6.83 9.93 5.92
CA TRP A 126 6.61 11.01 6.89
C TRP A 126 6.33 12.34 6.22
N ALA A 127 7.10 12.72 5.19
CA ALA A 127 6.85 13.93 4.43
C ALA A 127 5.43 13.90 3.85
N LEU A 128 5.04 12.79 3.19
CA LEU A 128 3.69 12.63 2.64
C LEU A 128 2.60 12.76 3.72
N ALA A 129 2.79 12.16 4.90
CA ALA A 129 1.83 12.24 6.00
C ALA A 129 1.71 13.68 6.55
N ILE A 130 2.82 14.39 6.69
CA ILE A 130 2.86 15.78 7.17
C ILE A 130 2.22 16.72 6.14
N ASP A 131 2.54 16.56 4.85
CA ASP A 131 1.97 17.37 3.77
C ASP A 131 0.43 17.21 3.70
N LEU A 132 -0.06 15.97 3.90
CA LEU A 132 -1.49 15.67 4.01
C LEU A 132 -2.13 16.32 5.25
N GLU A 133 -1.46 16.25 6.41
CA GLU A 133 -1.95 16.89 7.63
C GLU A 133 -1.98 18.41 7.54
N GLU A 134 -1.00 19.04 6.88
CA GLU A 134 -0.96 20.48 6.66
C GLU A 134 -2.06 20.93 5.70
N SER A 135 -2.28 20.18 4.61
CA SER A 135 -3.32 20.44 3.62
C SER A 135 -4.73 20.25 4.17
N LEU A 136 -4.93 19.29 5.08
CA LEU A 136 -6.24 19.04 5.72
C LEU A 136 -6.46 19.95 6.93
N GLY A 137 -5.43 20.21 7.72
CA GLY A 137 -5.47 21.08 8.90
C GLY A 137 -5.81 22.53 8.56
N THR A 138 -5.36 23.04 7.42
CA THR A 138 -5.79 24.35 6.90
C THR A 138 -7.29 24.40 6.64
N THR A 139 -7.91 23.33 6.12
CA THR A 139 -9.37 23.33 5.88
C THR A 139 -10.22 23.25 7.15
N ALA A 140 -9.73 22.62 8.22
CA ALA A 140 -10.38 22.61 9.53
C ALA A 140 -10.18 23.93 10.30
N SER A 141 -8.99 24.54 10.21
CA SER A 141 -8.64 25.79 10.90
C SER A 141 -9.29 27.03 10.27
N THR A 142 -9.58 27.02 8.96
CA THR A 142 -10.22 28.14 8.25
C THR A 142 -11.77 28.09 8.30
N ARG A 143 -12.33 27.13 9.04
CA ARG A 143 -13.79 26.94 9.18
C ARG A 143 -14.29 27.25 10.60
N ALA A 144 -13.61 28.15 11.30
CA ALA A 144 -13.95 28.66 12.63
C ALA A 144 -14.26 30.16 12.58
#